data_AF-A0A6G8J776-F1
#
_entry.id   AF-A0A6G8J776-F1
#
_cell.length_a   1.000
_cell.length_b   1.000
_cell.length_c   1.000
_cell.angle_alpha   90.00
_cell.angle_beta   90.00
_cell.angle_gamma   90.00
#
_symmetry.space_group_name_H-M   'P 1'
#
loop_
_entity.id
_entity.type
_entity.pdbx_description
1 polymer ?
#
loop_
_entity_poly.entity_id
_entity_poly.type
_entity_poly.pdbx_seq_one_letter_code
_entity_poly.pdbx_strand_id
1 'polypeptide(L)'
;MYTLILRCRDAVKKGSVSHRFRKWVTAEVLPQIRKTGSYQRKTTVDDRTGLRDAVNMLVSKRGLIYSEAYQMVYQRFNVQSIEDLSKEQLPMAVEYVHKICLEGELIIQDPKPTNAYPMSEDELQDLAWCWFALERCTETLRLIYQPLQLLGSSFAPTDIVKMWNIAILFNKPIKS
;
A
#
# COMPACT_ATOMS: atom_id res chain seq x y z
N MET A 1 23.94 -11.24 -50.66
CA MET A 1 23.03 -11.98 -49.75
C MET A 1 21.66 -11.29 -49.56
N TYR A 2 21.57 -10.00 -49.19
CA TYR A 2 20.26 -9.33 -48.97
C TYR A 2 19.52 -8.86 -50.25
N THR A 3 20.17 -8.85 -51.41
CA THR A 3 19.56 -8.47 -52.70
C THR A 3 18.47 -9.43 -53.17
N LEU A 4 18.49 -10.69 -52.73
CA LEU A 4 17.49 -11.69 -53.07
C LEU A 4 16.12 -11.40 -52.42
N ILE A 5 16.11 -10.90 -51.19
CA ILE A 5 14.86 -10.53 -50.48
C ILE A 5 14.22 -9.28 -51.10
N LEU A 6 15.06 -8.37 -51.63
CA LEU A 6 14.62 -7.14 -52.30
C LEU A 6 14.00 -7.37 -53.69
N ARG A 7 14.20 -8.55 -54.30
CA ARG A 7 13.68 -8.89 -55.64
C ARG A 7 12.34 -9.61 -55.62
N CYS A 8 11.81 -9.96 -54.44
CA CYS A 8 10.51 -10.61 -54.34
C CYS A 8 9.40 -9.65 -54.83
N ARG A 9 8.54 -10.11 -55.75
CA ARG A 9 7.39 -9.31 -56.26
C ARG A 9 6.49 -8.81 -55.13
N ASP A 10 6.33 -9.60 -54.07
CA ASP A 10 5.51 -9.21 -52.92
C ASP A 10 6.18 -8.17 -52.02
N ALA A 11 7.49 -7.92 -52.12
CA ALA A 11 8.17 -6.86 -51.37
C ALA A 11 7.79 -5.44 -51.84
N VAL A 12 7.14 -5.32 -53.00
CA VAL A 12 6.62 -4.06 -53.56
C VAL A 12 5.15 -3.82 -53.16
N LYS A 13 4.39 -4.88 -52.87
CA LYS A 13 2.97 -4.80 -52.47
C LYS A 13 2.85 -4.28 -51.03
N LYS A 14 2.30 -3.08 -50.86
CA LYS A 14 2.05 -2.48 -49.54
C LYS A 14 1.19 -3.42 -48.68
N GLY A 15 1.60 -3.64 -47.44
CA GLY A 15 0.88 -4.49 -46.47
C GLY A 15 1.33 -5.96 -46.43
N SER A 16 2.15 -6.45 -47.38
CA SER A 16 2.71 -7.80 -47.30
C SER A 16 3.80 -7.91 -46.21
N VAL A 17 4.03 -9.13 -45.72
CA VAL A 17 5.13 -9.42 -44.77
C VAL A 17 6.47 -9.05 -45.40
N SER A 18 6.70 -9.44 -46.67
CA SER A 18 7.93 -9.15 -47.41
C SER A 18 8.16 -7.63 -47.59
N HIS A 19 7.09 -6.85 -47.76
CA HIS A 19 7.19 -5.39 -47.85
C HIS A 19 7.56 -4.76 -46.51
N ARG A 20 6.96 -5.21 -45.40
CA ARG A 20 7.34 -4.77 -44.05
C ARG A 20 8.80 -5.11 -43.74
N PHE A 21 9.22 -6.32 -44.05
CA PHE A 21 10.60 -6.76 -43.86
C PHE A 21 11.58 -5.91 -44.68
N ARG A 22 11.30 -5.66 -45.97
CA ARG A 22 12.11 -4.76 -46.80
C ARG A 22 12.23 -3.37 -46.18
N LYS A 23 11.12 -2.79 -45.73
CA LYS A 23 11.09 -1.44 -45.13
C LYS A 23 11.95 -1.40 -43.85
N TRP A 24 11.81 -2.38 -42.98
CA TRP A 24 12.62 -2.50 -41.76
C TRP A 24 14.12 -2.65 -42.06
N VAL A 25 14.49 -3.57 -42.95
CA VAL A 25 15.90 -3.78 -43.33
C VAL A 25 16.53 -2.52 -43.93
N THR A 26 15.79 -1.79 -44.77
CA THR A 26 16.31 -0.59 -45.45
C THR A 26 16.31 0.65 -44.59
N ALA A 27 15.34 0.81 -43.67
CA ALA A 27 15.24 1.97 -42.80
C ALA A 27 16.15 1.86 -41.57
N GLU A 28 16.36 0.66 -41.04
CA GLU A 28 17.00 0.46 -39.74
C GLU A 28 18.28 -0.40 -39.83
N VAL A 29 18.15 -1.62 -40.35
CA VAL A 29 19.24 -2.61 -40.29
C VAL A 29 20.45 -2.20 -41.14
N LEU A 30 20.24 -1.92 -42.43
CA LEU A 30 21.34 -1.58 -43.35
C LEU A 30 22.04 -0.26 -42.98
N PRO A 31 21.34 0.83 -42.64
CA PRO A 31 22.00 2.05 -42.17
C PRO A 31 22.85 1.82 -40.92
N GLN A 32 22.38 1.01 -39.97
CA GLN A 32 23.16 0.70 -38.78
C GLN A 32 24.39 -0.15 -39.09
N ILE A 33 24.26 -1.22 -39.87
CA ILE A 33 25.44 -2.03 -40.28
C ILE A 33 26.45 -1.18 -41.04
N ARG A 34 25.99 -0.28 -41.93
CA ARG A 34 26.90 0.60 -42.68
C ARG A 34 27.69 1.57 -41.79
N LYS A 35 27.08 2.05 -40.70
CA LYS A 35 27.72 3.00 -39.78
C LYS A 35 28.61 2.30 -38.74
N THR A 36 28.14 1.19 -38.17
CA THR A 36 28.73 0.57 -36.98
C THR A 36 29.44 -0.75 -37.29
N GLY A 37 29.27 -1.31 -38.49
CA GLY A 37 29.84 -2.59 -38.90
C GLY A 37 29.05 -3.82 -38.41
N SER A 38 28.07 -3.65 -37.52
CA SER A 38 27.27 -4.73 -36.95
C SER A 38 25.83 -4.26 -36.66
N TYR A 39 24.87 -5.18 -36.71
CA TYR A 39 23.50 -4.95 -36.24
C TYR A 39 23.32 -5.66 -34.91
N GLN A 40 23.23 -4.89 -33.82
CA GLN A 40 22.85 -5.42 -32.52
C GLN A 40 21.51 -4.82 -32.10
N ARG A 41 20.58 -5.68 -31.70
CA ARG A 41 19.38 -5.21 -30.99
C ARG A 41 19.82 -4.49 -29.73
N LYS A 42 19.17 -3.35 -29.45
CA LYS A 42 19.47 -2.52 -28.29
C LYS A 42 19.43 -3.32 -26.98
N THR A 43 18.50 -4.26 -26.85
CA THR A 43 18.33 -5.14 -25.68
C THR A 43 17.90 -6.55 -26.07
N THR A 44 18.33 -7.55 -25.29
CA THR A 44 17.97 -8.97 -25.46
C THR A 44 16.69 -9.28 -24.70
N VAL A 45 16.04 -10.41 -24.99
CA VAL A 45 14.84 -10.86 -24.24
C VAL A 45 15.17 -11.09 -22.76
N ASP A 46 16.32 -11.71 -22.47
CA ASP A 46 16.79 -11.96 -21.09
C ASP A 46 17.01 -10.67 -20.30
N ASP A 47 17.59 -9.65 -20.93
CA ASP A 47 17.82 -8.34 -20.31
C ASP A 47 16.49 -7.68 -19.88
N ARG A 48 15.37 -8.00 -20.57
CA ARG A 48 14.04 -7.44 -20.32
C ARG A 48 13.22 -8.23 -19.30
N THR A 49 13.67 -9.42 -18.90
CA THR A 49 12.94 -10.29 -17.96
C THR A 49 12.74 -9.60 -16.61
N GLY A 50 13.79 -8.96 -16.07
CA GLY A 50 13.68 -8.23 -14.80
C GLY A 50 12.66 -7.09 -14.82
N LEU A 51 12.52 -6.39 -15.94
CA LEU A 51 11.49 -5.35 -16.09
C LEU A 51 10.08 -5.94 -16.21
N ARG A 52 9.93 -7.11 -16.85
CA ARG A 52 8.64 -7.81 -16.91
C ARG A 52 8.21 -8.30 -15.53
N ASP A 53 9.14 -8.81 -14.73
CA ASP A 53 8.88 -9.27 -13.37
C ASP A 53 8.48 -8.11 -12.45
N ALA A 54 9.18 -6.97 -12.57
CA ALA A 54 8.82 -5.75 -11.85
C ALA A 54 7.41 -5.25 -12.21
N VAL A 55 7.05 -5.27 -13.50
CA VAL A 55 5.71 -4.89 -13.98
C VAL A 55 4.65 -5.88 -13.50
N ASN A 56 4.92 -7.19 -13.51
CA ASN A 56 4.04 -8.21 -12.95
C ASN A 56 3.76 -7.95 -11.47
N MET A 57 4.79 -7.59 -10.70
CA MET A 57 4.64 -7.24 -9.29
C MET A 57 3.79 -5.98 -9.11
N LEU A 58 4.02 -4.93 -9.91
CA LEU A 58 3.24 -3.69 -9.85
C LEU A 58 1.76 -3.92 -10.18
N VAL A 59 1.46 -4.71 -11.22
CA VAL A 59 0.10 -5.10 -11.60
C VAL A 59 -0.58 -5.88 -10.48
N SER A 60 0.13 -6.83 -9.87
CA SER A 60 -0.40 -7.64 -8.77
C SER A 60 -0.67 -6.84 -7.50
N LYS A 61 0.21 -5.88 -7.17
CA LYS A 61 0.11 -5.06 -5.94
C LYS A 61 -0.88 -3.92 -6.06
N ARG A 62 -1.05 -3.33 -7.24
CA ARG A 62 -1.92 -2.16 -7.46
C ARG A 62 -3.20 -2.44 -8.21
N GLY A 63 -3.36 -3.63 -8.77
CA GLY A 63 -4.53 -3.98 -9.60
C GLY A 63 -4.61 -3.18 -10.90
N LEU A 64 -3.49 -2.59 -11.36
CA LEU A 64 -3.43 -1.85 -12.62
C LEU A 64 -3.44 -2.80 -13.82
N ILE A 65 -3.95 -2.33 -14.95
CA ILE A 65 -3.92 -3.11 -16.18
C ILE A 65 -2.50 -3.10 -16.76
N TYR A 66 -2.05 -4.22 -17.33
CA TYR A 66 -0.73 -4.33 -17.97
C TYR A 66 -0.38 -3.18 -18.93
N SER A 67 -1.35 -2.74 -19.74
CA SER A 67 -1.15 -1.63 -20.68
C SER A 67 -0.79 -0.33 -19.99
N GLU A 68 -1.43 -0.05 -18.86
CA GLU A 68 -1.23 1.16 -18.07
C GLU A 68 0.14 1.14 -17.39
N ALA A 69 0.53 -0.03 -16.85
CA ALA A 69 1.85 -0.24 -16.28
C ALA A 69 2.98 0.04 -17.29
N TYR A 70 2.84 -0.46 -18.52
CA TYR A 70 3.80 -0.19 -19.59
C TYR A 70 3.76 1.27 -20.06
N GLN A 71 2.60 1.91 -20.12
CA GLN A 71 2.48 3.33 -20.48
C GLN A 71 3.25 4.24 -19.52
N MET A 72 3.23 3.95 -18.22
CA MET A 72 4.02 4.72 -17.24
C MET A 72 5.52 4.64 -17.54
N VAL A 73 6.03 3.46 -17.88
CA VAL A 73 7.44 3.28 -18.28
C VAL A 73 7.72 4.01 -19.60
N TYR A 74 6.83 3.90 -20.59
CA TYR A 74 6.99 4.57 -21.89
C TYR A 74 7.04 6.09 -21.76
N GLN A 75 6.17 6.67 -20.93
CA GLN A 75 6.16 8.11 -20.66
C GLN A 75 7.43 8.56 -19.95
N ARG A 76 7.91 7.79 -18.96
CA ARG A 76 9.10 8.14 -18.18
C ARG A 76 10.38 8.15 -19.01
N PHE A 77 10.56 7.16 -19.87
CA PHE A 77 11.77 6.99 -20.69
C PHE A 77 11.65 7.61 -22.09
N ASN A 78 10.48 8.16 -22.43
CA ASN A 78 10.16 8.73 -23.75
C ASN A 78 10.37 7.70 -24.88
N VAL A 79 9.84 6.49 -24.69
CA VAL A 79 10.02 5.36 -25.58
C VAL A 79 8.66 4.79 -26.02
N GLN A 80 8.54 4.32 -27.27
CA GLN A 80 7.29 3.77 -27.82
C GLN A 80 7.07 2.28 -27.48
N SER A 81 8.14 1.53 -27.20
CA SER A 81 8.09 0.11 -26.89
C SER A 81 9.24 -0.30 -25.98
N ILE A 82 9.04 -1.34 -25.15
CA ILE A 82 10.08 -1.90 -24.28
C ILE A 82 11.35 -2.33 -25.04
N GLU A 83 11.24 -2.51 -26.37
CA GLU A 83 12.36 -2.91 -27.21
C GLU A 83 13.37 -1.82 -27.50
N ASP A 84 12.92 -0.57 -27.41
CA ASP A 84 13.72 0.60 -27.75
C ASP A 84 14.57 1.10 -26.57
N LEU A 85 14.38 0.51 -25.38
CA LEU A 85 15.11 0.83 -24.17
C LEU A 85 16.58 0.42 -24.31
N SER A 86 17.50 1.29 -23.89
CA SER A 86 18.93 0.98 -23.85
C SER A 86 19.26 0.05 -22.68
N LYS A 87 20.41 -0.64 -22.74
CA LYS A 87 20.87 -1.52 -21.64
C LYS A 87 21.04 -0.79 -20.32
N GLU A 88 21.41 0.49 -20.37
CA GLU A 88 21.59 1.34 -19.18
C GLU A 88 20.25 1.78 -18.59
N GLN A 89 19.24 1.96 -19.44
CA GLN A 89 17.90 2.40 -19.02
C GLN A 89 17.06 1.27 -18.42
N LEU A 90 17.36 0.01 -18.72
CA LEU A 90 16.68 -1.16 -18.15
C LEU A 90 16.70 -1.19 -16.62
N PRO A 91 17.86 -1.16 -15.94
CA PRO A 91 17.89 -1.16 -14.48
C PRO A 91 17.20 0.07 -13.88
N MET A 92 17.33 1.24 -14.52
CA MET A 92 16.62 2.46 -14.09
C MET A 92 15.10 2.32 -14.21
N ALA A 93 14.61 1.62 -15.23
CA ALA A 93 13.18 1.37 -15.40
C ALA A 93 12.64 0.39 -14.36
N VAL A 94 13.42 -0.65 -14.02
CA VAL A 94 13.09 -1.58 -12.93
C VAL A 94 12.99 -0.84 -11.60
N GLU A 95 13.99 -0.01 -11.29
CA GLU A 95 13.99 0.83 -10.09
C GLU A 95 12.77 1.76 -10.05
N TYR A 96 12.45 2.41 -11.18
CA TYR A 96 11.27 3.28 -11.28
C TYR A 96 9.96 2.53 -11.01
N VAL A 97 9.78 1.34 -11.59
CA VAL A 97 8.59 0.50 -11.37
C VAL A 97 8.51 0.04 -9.91
N HIS A 98 9.63 -0.36 -9.30
CA HIS A 98 9.68 -0.71 -7.88
C HIS A 98 9.37 0.50 -6.99
N LYS A 99 9.89 1.67 -7.32
CA LYS A 99 9.60 2.92 -6.62
C LYS A 99 8.11 3.24 -6.66
N ILE A 100 7.48 3.16 -7.83
CA ILE A 100 6.02 3.34 -7.95
C ILE A 100 5.30 2.30 -7.11
N CYS A 101 5.73 1.03 -7.14
CA CYS A 101 5.13 -0.06 -6.39
C CYS A 101 5.15 0.23 -4.87
N LEU A 102 6.24 0.78 -4.35
CA LEU A 102 6.42 1.17 -2.95
C LEU A 102 5.74 2.49 -2.59
N GLU A 103 5.82 3.52 -3.44
CA GLU A 103 5.38 4.90 -3.13
C GLU A 103 3.87 5.10 -2.98
N GLY A 104 3.07 4.24 -3.56
CA GLY A 104 1.61 4.27 -3.39
C GLY A 104 1.07 3.14 -2.53
N GLU A 105 1.94 2.44 -1.79
CA GLU A 105 1.62 2.32 -0.37
C GLU A 105 1.84 3.73 0.19
N LEU A 106 0.85 4.62 -0.02
CA LEU A 106 0.59 5.55 1.07
C LEU A 106 0.43 4.62 2.26
N ILE A 107 1.27 4.81 3.26
CA ILE A 107 0.98 4.40 4.61
C ILE A 107 -0.25 5.20 5.05
N ILE A 108 -1.38 5.07 4.35
CA ILE A 108 -2.62 4.80 5.03
C ILE A 108 -2.22 3.52 5.77
N GLN A 109 -1.75 3.70 6.99
CA GLN A 109 -2.12 2.78 8.03
C GLN A 109 -3.60 2.56 7.73
N ASP A 110 -4.00 1.42 7.14
CA ASP A 110 -5.38 0.96 7.24
C ASP A 110 -5.73 1.35 8.67
N PRO A 111 -6.70 2.26 8.92
CA PRO A 111 -6.89 2.80 10.25
C PRO A 111 -7.02 1.59 11.15
N LYS A 112 -5.92 1.26 11.83
CA LYS A 112 -5.75 0.01 12.57
C LYS A 112 -6.95 0.03 13.46
N PRO A 113 -7.95 -0.87 13.31
CA PRO A 113 -9.34 -0.61 13.67
C PRO A 113 -9.32 0.17 14.95
N THR A 114 -9.51 1.48 14.81
CA THR A 114 -9.04 2.45 15.80
C THR A 114 -10.06 2.35 16.90
N ASN A 115 -9.74 1.45 17.82
CA ASN A 115 -10.51 0.97 18.93
C ASN A 115 -11.86 0.37 18.50
N ALA A 116 -12.06 -0.91 18.77
CA ALA A 116 -13.38 -1.56 18.72
C ALA A 116 -14.34 -1.02 19.81
N TYR A 117 -14.20 0.24 20.21
CA TYR A 117 -14.96 0.87 21.28
C TYR A 117 -15.38 2.28 20.86
N PRO A 118 -16.68 2.53 20.65
CA PRO A 118 -17.21 3.84 20.34
C PRO A 118 -17.50 4.55 21.67
N MET A 119 -16.48 5.12 22.31
CA MET A 119 -16.70 6.03 23.42
C MET A 119 -15.93 7.31 23.13
N SER A 120 -16.64 8.42 23.00
CA SER A 120 -16.03 9.72 22.73
C SER A 120 -15.13 10.13 23.91
N GLU A 121 -14.09 10.92 23.67
CA GLU A 121 -13.21 11.43 24.73
C GLU A 121 -14.00 12.22 25.80
N ASP A 122 -15.06 12.90 25.38
CA ASP A 122 -16.01 13.58 26.25
C ASP A 122 -16.76 12.60 27.18
N GLU A 123 -17.17 11.43 26.67
CA GLU A 123 -17.89 10.41 27.46
C GLU A 123 -16.95 9.76 28.49
N LEU A 124 -15.67 9.62 28.16
CA LEU A 124 -14.64 9.13 29.10
C LEU A 124 -14.42 10.14 30.23
N GLN A 125 -14.41 11.42 29.91
CA GLN A 125 -14.31 12.48 30.90
C GLN A 125 -15.55 12.50 31.82
N ASP A 126 -16.75 12.36 31.26
CA ASP A 126 -17.99 12.28 32.04
C ASP A 126 -18.02 11.05 32.96
N LEU A 127 -17.55 9.90 32.48
CA LEU A 127 -17.40 8.70 33.30
C LEU A 127 -16.42 8.92 34.45
N ALA A 128 -15.30 9.60 34.20
CA ALA A 128 -14.33 9.93 35.25
C ALA A 128 -14.93 10.84 36.31
N TRP A 129 -15.68 11.87 35.91
CA TRP A 129 -16.40 12.74 36.85
C TRP A 129 -17.47 11.99 37.65
N CYS A 130 -18.22 11.09 37.00
CA CYS A 130 -19.20 10.24 37.68
C CYS A 130 -18.54 9.33 38.72
N TRP A 131 -17.37 8.76 38.40
CA TRP A 131 -16.61 7.96 39.35
C TRP A 131 -16.15 8.77 40.56
N PHE A 132 -15.54 9.94 40.33
CA PHE A 132 -15.11 10.83 41.42
C PHE A 132 -16.27 11.33 42.27
N ALA A 133 -17.41 11.66 41.64
CA ALA A 133 -18.62 12.04 42.35
C ALA A 133 -19.14 10.90 43.22
N LEU A 134 -19.16 9.66 42.70
CA LEU A 134 -19.56 8.47 43.44
C LEU A 134 -18.65 8.23 44.65
N GLU A 135 -17.33 8.25 44.46
CA GLU A 135 -16.35 8.07 45.54
C GLU A 135 -16.57 9.10 46.66
N ARG A 136 -16.77 10.37 46.29
CA ARG A 136 -17.05 11.44 47.26
C ARG A 136 -18.41 11.29 47.95
N CYS A 137 -19.44 10.79 47.26
CA CYS A 137 -20.73 10.45 47.86
C CYS A 137 -20.60 9.29 48.86
N THR A 138 -19.79 8.27 48.57
CA THR A 138 -19.58 7.15 49.50
C THR A 138 -18.87 7.58 50.78
N GLU A 139 -17.90 8.50 50.70
CA GLU A 139 -17.19 9.01 51.87
C GLU A 139 -18.08 9.90 52.75
N THR A 140 -18.93 10.73 52.14
CA THR A 140 -19.91 11.52 52.90
C THR A 140 -20.98 10.64 53.56
N LEU A 141 -21.47 9.61 52.86
CA LEU A 141 -22.36 8.61 53.44
C LEU A 141 -21.73 7.87 54.63
N ARG A 142 -20.41 7.62 54.60
CA ARG A 142 -19.68 7.01 55.71
C ARG A 142 -19.77 7.85 56.99
N LEU A 143 -19.59 9.17 56.87
CA LEU A 143 -19.66 10.09 58.01
C LEU A 143 -21.08 10.22 58.57
N ILE A 144 -22.09 10.22 57.69
CA ILE A 144 -23.50 10.39 58.07
C ILE A 144 -24.12 9.07 58.59
N TYR A 145 -23.58 7.92 58.21
CA TYR A 145 -24.07 6.63 58.67
C TYR A 145 -23.84 6.37 60.16
N GLN A 146 -22.68 6.76 60.70
CA GLN A 146 -22.37 6.60 62.12
C GLN A 146 -23.44 7.22 63.05
N PRO A 147 -23.85 8.48 62.87
CA PRO A 147 -24.93 9.05 63.68
C PRO A 147 -26.30 8.44 63.38
N LEU A 148 -26.61 8.06 62.14
CA LEU A 148 -27.90 7.43 61.78
C LEU A 148 -28.13 6.08 62.46
N GLN A 149 -27.07 5.27 62.64
CA GLN A 149 -27.14 4.02 63.40
C GLN A 149 -27.45 4.28 64.89
N LEU A 150 -26.81 5.27 65.50
CA LEU A 150 -27.03 5.63 66.90
C LEU A 150 -28.46 6.10 67.15
N LEU A 151 -29.09 6.71 66.13
CA LEU A 151 -30.48 7.15 66.14
C LEU A 151 -31.49 6.02 65.88
N GLY A 152 -31.05 4.79 65.58
CA GLY A 152 -31.95 3.65 65.32
C GLY A 152 -32.83 3.82 64.08
N SER A 153 -32.42 4.66 63.13
CA SER A 153 -33.20 4.99 61.93
C SER A 153 -33.33 3.79 60.98
N SER A 154 -34.52 3.57 60.41
CA SER A 154 -34.81 2.50 59.46
C SER A 154 -34.02 2.57 58.14
N PHE A 155 -33.40 3.73 57.87
CA PHE A 155 -32.58 3.96 56.68
C PHE A 155 -31.11 3.53 56.87
N ALA A 156 -30.70 3.12 58.09
CA ALA A 156 -29.37 2.59 58.33
C ALA A 156 -29.28 1.18 57.71
N PRO A 157 -28.53 0.97 56.61
CA PRO A 157 -28.40 -0.34 56.03
C PRO A 157 -27.56 -1.20 56.96
N THR A 158 -28.03 -2.40 57.27
CA THR A 158 -27.40 -3.34 58.21
C THR A 158 -26.11 -3.96 57.67
N ASP A 159 -25.83 -3.82 56.37
CA ASP A 159 -24.75 -4.54 55.67
C ASP A 159 -23.85 -3.64 54.78
N ILE A 160 -23.67 -2.36 55.13
CA ILE A 160 -22.74 -1.46 54.39
C ILE A 160 -21.31 -2.03 54.35
N VAL A 161 -20.87 -2.70 55.42
CA VAL A 161 -19.53 -3.30 55.52
C VAL A 161 -19.32 -4.41 54.47
N LYS A 162 -20.38 -5.17 54.13
CA LYS A 162 -20.30 -6.21 53.09
C LYS A 162 -20.21 -5.61 51.68
N MET A 163 -20.92 -4.52 51.42
CA MET A 163 -20.84 -3.82 50.12
C MET A 163 -19.46 -3.17 49.89
N TRP A 164 -18.82 -2.68 50.95
CA TRP A 164 -17.48 -2.08 50.88
C TRP A 164 -16.35 -3.09 50.60
N ASN A 165 -16.42 -4.31 51.14
CA ASN A 165 -15.43 -5.35 50.86
C ASN A 165 -15.40 -5.75 49.36
N ILE A 166 -16.52 -5.59 48.66
CA ILE A 166 -16.60 -5.84 47.21
C ILE A 166 -15.94 -4.69 46.43
N ALA A 167 -16.13 -3.44 46.85
CA ALA A 167 -15.51 -2.27 46.20
C ALA A 167 -13.96 -2.28 46.30
N ILE A 168 -13.40 -2.74 47.43
CA ILE A 168 -11.93 -2.88 47.60
C ILE A 168 -11.34 -3.95 46.68
N LEU A 169 -12.09 -4.99 46.33
CA LEU A 169 -11.64 -6.03 45.39
C LEU A 169 -11.45 -5.47 43.96
N PHE A 170 -12.23 -4.46 43.57
CA PHE A 170 -12.12 -3.82 42.26
C PHE A 170 -11.00 -2.76 42.18
N ASN A 171 -10.53 -2.24 43.31
CA ASN A 171 -9.47 -1.22 43.35
C ASN A 171 -8.06 -1.81 43.60
N LYS A 172 -7.88 -3.13 43.42
CA LYS A 172 -6.52 -3.72 43.44
C LYS A 172 -5.78 -3.29 42.17
N PRO A 173 -4.58 -2.70 42.28
CA PRO A 173 -3.79 -2.39 41.10
C PRO A 173 -3.47 -3.69 40.36
N ILE A 174 -3.82 -3.74 39.07
CA ILE A 174 -3.40 -4.82 38.17
C ILE A 174 -1.87 -4.76 38.15
N LYS A 175 -1.22 -5.70 38.84
CA LYS A 175 0.24 -5.84 38.82
C LYS A 175 0.66 -6.12 37.37
N SER A 176 1.41 -5.19 36.77
CA SER A 176 2.16 -5.42 35.54
C SER A 176 3.27 -6.43 35.75
#